data_AF-A0A3B1A4E7-F1
#
_entry.id   AF-A0A3B1A4E7-F1
#
_cell.length_a   1.000
_cell.length_b   1.000
_cell.length_c   1.000
_cell.angle_alpha   90.00
_cell.angle_beta   90.00
_cell.angle_gamma   90.00
#
_symmetry.space_group_name_H-M   'P 1'
#
loop_
_entity.id
_entity.type
_entity.pdbx_description
1 polymer ?
#
loop_
_entity_poly.entity_id
_entity_poly.type
_entity_poly.pdbx_seq_one_letter_code
_entity_poly.pdbx_strand_id
1 'polypeptide(L)'
;MLRQRILTALVLMPLVVWGIIALPSTWLALLFGLFVALGGWEWSRLMRLESGGLRLAYVALVLTGMIGGWYLFVLGGETWLVLPVLSLFWWLMALVWVLSFPRTAGRWSHPLVQGIIGLLVLLPAWVAVTGLHASHNGLGPWGIEYGINLIWGAHSGP
;
A
#
# COMPACT_ATOMS: atom_id res chain seq x y z
N MET A 1 -12.49 11.24 -23.31
CA MET A 1 -12.10 10.44 -22.13
C MET A 1 -10.89 9.54 -22.39
N LEU A 2 -10.81 8.79 -23.49
CA LEU A 2 -9.65 7.92 -23.78
C LEU A 2 -8.32 8.71 -23.94
N ARG A 3 -8.32 9.81 -24.70
CA ARG A 3 -7.12 10.65 -24.92
C ARG A 3 -6.50 11.15 -23.62
N GLN A 4 -7.31 11.59 -22.66
CA GLN A 4 -6.83 12.06 -21.36
C GLN A 4 -6.22 10.93 -20.53
N ARG A 5 -6.86 9.74 -20.52
CA ARG A 5 -6.34 8.56 -19.83
C ARG A 5 -4.98 8.11 -20.39
N ILE A 6 -4.84 8.13 -21.72
CA ILE A 6 -3.57 7.78 -22.40
C ILE A 6 -2.49 8.81 -22.05
N LEU A 7 -2.79 10.11 -22.14
CA LEU A 7 -1.82 11.16 -21.80
C LEU A 7 -1.35 11.08 -20.35
N THR A 8 -2.27 10.86 -19.40
CA THR A 8 -1.90 10.71 -17.98
C THR A 8 -1.03 9.48 -17.75
N ALA A 9 -1.34 8.34 -18.38
CA ALA A 9 -0.54 7.13 -18.24
C ALA A 9 0.87 7.30 -18.85
N LEU A 10 0.94 7.95 -20.01
CA LEU A 10 2.20 8.18 -20.73
C LEU A 10 3.16 9.10 -20.00
N VAL A 11 2.64 10.05 -19.20
CA VAL A 11 3.46 10.92 -18.34
C VAL A 11 3.78 10.25 -17.00
N LEU A 12 2.79 9.61 -16.37
CA LEU A 12 2.96 9.04 -15.03
C LEU A 12 3.85 7.80 -15.03
N MET A 13 3.76 6.91 -16.03
CA MET A 13 4.61 5.73 -16.12
C MET A 13 6.11 6.08 -16.03
N PRO A 14 6.69 6.87 -16.95
CA PRO A 14 8.11 7.20 -16.90
C PRO A 14 8.49 8.01 -15.66
N LEU A 15 7.58 8.84 -15.15
CA LEU A 15 7.81 9.61 -13.92
C LEU A 15 7.96 8.70 -12.69
N VAL A 16 7.10 7.68 -12.57
CA VAL A 16 7.16 6.68 -11.49
C VAL A 16 8.43 5.85 -11.62
N VAL A 17 8.75 5.38 -12.82
CA VAL A 17 9.96 4.58 -13.08
C VAL A 17 11.21 5.37 -12.75
N TRP A 18 11.29 6.60 -13.26
CA TRP A 18 12.38 7.51 -12.94
C TRP A 18 12.47 7.74 -11.43
N GLY A 19 11.32 7.93 -10.76
CA GLY A 19 11.29 8.16 -9.33
C GLY A 19 11.85 6.98 -8.52
N ILE A 20 11.53 5.75 -8.92
CA ILE A 20 12.01 4.53 -8.25
C ILE A 20 13.51 4.32 -8.45
N ILE A 21 14.05 4.67 -9.61
CA ILE A 21 15.48 4.44 -9.89
C ILE A 21 16.34 5.60 -9.37
N ALA A 22 15.85 6.84 -9.46
CA ALA A 22 16.65 8.04 -9.22
C ALA A 22 16.53 8.60 -7.79
N LEU A 23 15.41 8.38 -7.08
CA LEU A 23 15.27 8.96 -5.74
C LEU A 23 16.04 8.15 -4.70
N PRO A 24 16.72 8.82 -3.75
CA PRO A 24 17.18 8.18 -2.53
C PRO A 24 16.01 7.56 -1.74
N SER A 25 16.26 6.45 -1.06
CA SER A 25 15.23 5.68 -0.33
C SER A 25 14.38 6.51 0.62
N THR A 26 14.96 7.51 1.29
CA THR A 26 14.23 8.42 2.18
C THR A 26 13.18 9.25 1.44
N TRP A 27 13.54 9.82 0.28
CA TRP A 27 12.61 10.63 -0.51
C TRP A 27 11.50 9.79 -1.13
N LEU A 28 11.84 8.59 -1.60
CA LEU A 28 10.86 7.63 -2.09
C LEU A 28 9.89 7.22 -0.97
N ALA A 29 10.40 6.94 0.24
CA ALA A 29 9.56 6.60 1.39
C ALA A 29 8.60 7.73 1.77
N LEU A 30 9.04 8.99 1.73
CA LEU A 30 8.17 10.15 1.96
C LEU A 30 7.11 10.30 0.86
N LEU A 31 7.49 10.13 -0.41
CA LEU A 31 6.57 10.22 -1.55
C LEU A 31 5.47 9.15 -1.48
N PHE A 32 5.83 7.88 -1.33
CA PHE A 32 4.86 6.80 -1.14
C PHE A 32 4.09 6.96 0.17
N GLY A 33 4.73 7.52 1.20
CA GLY A 33 4.07 7.78 2.48
C GLY A 33 2.95 8.81 2.37
N LEU A 34 3.13 9.84 1.54
CA LEU A 34 2.08 10.79 1.20
C LEU A 34 0.91 10.09 0.51
N PHE A 35 1.18 9.22 -0.47
CA PHE A 35 0.12 8.46 -1.15
C PHE A 35 -0.62 7.52 -0.20
N VAL A 36 0.07 6.88 0.74
CA VAL A 36 -0.56 6.03 1.76
C VAL A 36 -1.38 6.84 2.76
N ALA A 37 -0.93 8.04 3.14
CA ALA A 37 -1.71 8.95 3.99
C ALA A 37 -3.01 9.41 3.29
N LEU A 38 -2.93 9.76 2.01
CA LEU A 38 -4.10 10.07 1.18
C LEU A 38 -5.02 8.85 1.04
N GLY A 39 -4.43 7.66 0.83
CA GLY A 39 -5.15 6.39 0.83
C GLY A 39 -5.88 6.14 2.14
N GLY A 40 -5.24 6.40 3.29
CA GLY A 40 -5.86 6.32 4.61
C GLY A 40 -7.02 7.30 4.79
N TRP A 41 -6.90 8.51 4.24
CA TRP A 41 -7.99 9.48 4.25
C TRP A 41 -9.20 9.00 3.44
N GLU A 42 -8.99 8.51 2.22
CA GLU A 42 -10.08 7.93 1.41
C GLU A 42 -10.65 6.66 2.07
N TRP A 43 -9.80 5.84 2.70
CA TRP A 43 -10.22 4.66 3.43
C TRP A 43 -11.12 5.00 4.63
N SER A 44 -10.84 6.10 5.33
CA SER A 44 -11.69 6.58 6.43
C SER A 44 -13.12 6.92 5.95
N ARG A 45 -13.29 7.29 4.68
CA ARG A 45 -14.62 7.49 4.05
C ARG A 45 -15.30 6.16 3.75
N LEU A 46 -14.54 5.13 3.35
CA LEU A 46 -15.07 3.76 3.17
C LEU A 46 -15.59 3.18 4.50
N MET A 47 -14.94 3.54 5.62
CA MET A 47 -15.39 3.23 6.98
C MET A 47 -16.67 3.99 7.40
N ARG A 48 -17.18 4.91 6.57
CA ARG A 48 -18.32 5.78 6.87
C ARG A 48 -18.10 6.67 8.09
N LEU A 49 -16.85 7.05 8.37
CA LEU A 49 -16.57 8.02 9.43
C LEU A 49 -17.05 9.40 8.97
N GLU A 50 -18.04 9.96 9.67
CA GLU A 50 -18.62 11.26 9.30
C GLU A 50 -17.84 12.45 9.87
N SER A 51 -17.24 12.31 11.05
CA SER A 51 -16.52 13.41 11.70
C SER A 51 -15.10 13.58 11.14
N GLY A 52 -14.73 14.82 10.83
CA GLY A 52 -13.37 15.14 10.38
C GLY A 52 -12.30 14.74 11.39
N GLY A 53 -12.60 14.84 12.69
CA GLY A 53 -11.71 14.41 13.77
C GLY A 53 -11.40 12.91 13.76
N LEU A 54 -12.41 12.04 13.55
CA LEU A 54 -12.17 10.59 13.48
C LEU A 54 -11.39 10.20 12.22
N ARG A 55 -11.59 10.93 11.11
CA ARG A 55 -10.79 10.72 9.89
C ARG A 55 -9.33 11.09 10.10
N LEU A 56 -9.07 12.24 10.72
CA LEU A 56 -7.73 12.66 11.10
C LEU A 56 -7.08 11.68 12.08
N ALA A 57 -7.83 11.17 13.06
CA ALA A 57 -7.35 10.15 13.98
C ALA A 57 -6.96 8.85 13.25
N TYR A 58 -7.75 8.42 12.26
CA TYR A 58 -7.42 7.25 11.44
C TYR A 58 -6.16 7.47 10.60
N VAL A 59 -6.01 8.63 9.96
CA VAL A 59 -4.78 8.96 9.22
C VAL A 59 -3.57 9.03 10.15
N ALA A 60 -3.71 9.62 11.33
CA ALA A 60 -2.66 9.65 12.34
C ALA A 60 -2.27 8.24 12.80
N LEU A 61 -3.25 7.33 12.96
CA LEU A 61 -3.00 5.92 13.25
C LEU A 61 -2.22 5.23 12.13
N VAL A 62 -2.58 5.47 10.86
CA VAL A 62 -1.85 4.95 9.70
C VAL A 62 -0.40 5.48 9.70
N LEU A 63 -0.20 6.79 9.86
CA LEU A 63 1.14 7.40 9.90
C LEU A 63 1.99 6.84 11.06
N THR A 64 1.39 6.68 12.24
CA THR A 64 2.08 6.10 13.41
C THR A 64 2.46 4.64 13.15
N GLY A 65 1.56 3.87 12.53
CA GLY A 65 1.82 2.50 12.10
C GLY A 65 2.93 2.40 11.06
N MET A 66 3.01 3.35 10.12
CA MET A 66 4.09 3.41 9.13
C MET A 66 5.44 3.64 9.80
N ILE A 67 5.53 4.61 10.71
CA ILE A 67 6.76 4.88 11.48
C ILE A 67 7.16 3.64 12.28
N GLY A 68 6.23 3.02 13.00
CA GLY A 68 6.49 1.78 13.75
C GLY A 68 6.98 0.65 12.84
N GLY A 69 6.33 0.45 11.70
CA GLY A 69 6.74 -0.54 10.70
C GLY A 69 8.13 -0.28 10.11
N TRP A 70 8.47 0.98 9.84
CA TRP A 70 9.81 1.38 9.38
C TRP A 70 10.89 0.99 10.39
N TYR A 71 10.69 1.35 11.66
CA TYR A 71 11.64 1.03 12.73
C TYR A 71 11.80 -0.47 12.91
N LEU A 72 10.69 -1.23 12.94
CA LEU A 72 10.73 -2.67 13.21
C LEU A 72 11.31 -3.46 12.05
N PHE A 73 10.89 -3.18 10.82
CA PHE A 73 11.15 -4.06 9.68
C PHE A 73 12.25 -3.55 8.73
N VAL A 74 12.51 -2.25 8.70
CA VAL A 74 13.55 -1.68 7.82
C VAL A 74 14.84 -1.41 8.59
N LEU A 75 14.74 -0.86 9.80
CA LEU A 75 15.92 -0.61 10.64
C LEU A 75 16.28 -1.80 11.55
N GLY A 76 15.30 -2.61 11.96
CA GLY A 76 15.46 -3.70 12.93
C GLY A 76 16.11 -4.99 12.43
N GLY A 77 16.34 -5.15 11.11
CA GLY A 77 17.17 -6.19 10.49
C GLY A 77 16.66 -7.65 10.53
N GLU A 78 16.05 -8.10 11.62
CA GLU A 78 15.85 -9.54 11.90
C GLU A 78 14.45 -10.06 11.53
N THR A 79 13.54 -9.19 11.10
CA THR A 79 12.10 -9.52 11.01
C THR A 79 11.57 -9.61 9.57
N TRP A 80 12.47 -9.76 8.58
CA TRP A 80 12.13 -9.68 7.15
C TRP A 80 11.11 -10.73 6.68
N LEU A 81 11.07 -11.92 7.30
CA LEU A 81 10.12 -12.99 6.96
C LEU A 81 8.72 -12.80 7.53
N VAL A 82 8.56 -12.01 8.59
CA VAL A 82 7.28 -11.85 9.28
C VAL A 82 6.28 -11.10 8.40
N LEU A 83 6.73 -10.07 7.68
CA LEU A 83 5.89 -9.30 6.76
C LEU A 83 5.30 -10.16 5.63
N PRO A 84 6.08 -10.93 4.86
CA PRO A 84 5.56 -11.85 3.86
C PRO A 84 4.57 -12.88 4.42
N VAL A 85 4.86 -13.47 5.59
CA VAL A 85 3.98 -14.48 6.20
C VAL A 85 2.65 -13.87 6.63
N LEU A 86 2.67 -12.71 7.30
CA LEU A 86 1.46 -11.99 7.66
C LEU A 86 0.66 -11.55 6.42
N SER A 87 1.35 -11.11 5.37
CA SER A 87 0.75 -10.74 4.11
C SER A 87 0.06 -11.94 3.45
N LEU A 88 0.71 -13.10 3.40
CA LEU A 88 0.13 -14.33 2.85
C LEU A 88 -1.15 -14.72 3.59
N PHE A 89 -1.11 -14.72 4.93
CA PHE A 89 -2.28 -15.04 5.75
C PHE A 89 -3.44 -14.06 5.50
N TRP A 90 -3.12 -12.76 5.43
CA TRP A 90 -4.08 -11.71 5.13
C TRP A 90 -4.73 -11.90 3.75
N TRP A 91 -3.93 -12.14 2.71
CA TRP A 91 -4.43 -12.32 1.35
C TRP A 91 -5.28 -13.59 1.19
N LEU A 92 -4.92 -14.68 1.86
CA LEU A 92 -5.77 -15.88 1.90
C LEU A 92 -7.12 -15.59 2.56
N MET A 93 -7.14 -14.85 3.66
CA MET A 93 -8.39 -14.45 4.31
C MET A 93 -9.23 -13.52 3.41
N ALA A 94 -8.59 -12.56 2.75
CA ALA A 94 -9.25 -11.65 1.80
C ALA A 94 -9.86 -12.42 0.62
N LEU A 95 -9.16 -13.42 0.07
CA LEU A 95 -9.65 -14.29 -0.99
C LEU A 95 -10.91 -15.05 -0.56
N VAL A 96 -10.92 -15.61 0.65
CA VAL A 96 -12.10 -16.28 1.21
C VAL A 96 -13.28 -15.33 1.29
N TRP A 97 -13.08 -14.07 1.71
CA TRP A 97 -14.14 -13.08 1.78
C TRP A 97 -14.71 -12.70 0.41
N VAL A 98 -13.84 -12.55 -0.61
CA VAL A 98 -14.26 -12.29 -1.99
C VAL A 98 -15.07 -13.46 -2.55
N LEU A 99 -14.60 -14.69 -2.38
CA LEU A 99 -15.30 -15.89 -2.87
C LEU A 99 -16.62 -16.17 -2.12
N SER A 100 -16.74 -15.70 -0.88
CA SER A 100 -17.94 -15.85 -0.05
C SER A 100 -18.93 -14.69 -0.19
N PHE A 101 -18.64 -13.72 -1.06
CA PHE A 101 -19.55 -12.61 -1.33
C PHE A 101 -20.84 -13.12 -2.00
N PRO A 102 -22.05 -12.63 -1.63
CA PRO A 102 -22.35 -11.55 -0.68
C PRO A 102 -22.58 -12.03 0.77
N ARG A 103 -22.53 -13.33 1.07
CA ARG A 103 -22.91 -13.91 2.37
C ARG A 103 -22.10 -13.36 3.56
N THR A 104 -20.86 -12.96 3.32
CA THR A 104 -19.96 -12.41 4.34
C THR A 104 -20.01 -10.88 4.47
N ALA A 105 -20.71 -10.16 3.57
CA ALA A 105 -20.76 -8.69 3.50
C ALA A 105 -21.15 -8.01 4.81
N GLY A 106 -22.07 -8.60 5.58
CA GLY A 106 -22.47 -8.06 6.89
C GLY A 106 -21.34 -8.05 7.93
N ARG A 107 -20.34 -8.94 7.81
CA ARG A 107 -19.24 -9.06 8.79
C ARG A 107 -18.11 -8.08 8.54
N TRP A 108 -17.74 -7.84 7.28
CA TRP A 108 -16.63 -6.94 6.94
C TRP A 108 -17.05 -5.50 6.63
N SER A 109 -18.36 -5.20 6.58
CA SER A 109 -18.89 -3.84 6.42
C SER A 109 -18.90 -3.01 7.70
N HIS A 110 -18.58 -3.60 8.85
CA HIS A 110 -18.49 -2.87 10.11
C HIS A 110 -17.30 -1.89 10.10
N PRO A 111 -17.46 -0.61 10.51
CA PRO A 111 -16.40 0.40 10.44
C PRO A 111 -15.08 -0.03 11.09
N LEU A 112 -15.13 -0.68 12.25
CA LEU A 112 -13.92 -1.18 12.92
C LEU A 112 -13.20 -2.26 12.11
N VAL A 113 -13.95 -3.17 11.49
CA VAL A 113 -13.37 -4.23 10.66
C VAL A 113 -12.73 -3.58 9.44
N GLN A 114 -13.44 -2.68 8.75
CA GLN A 114 -12.88 -1.89 7.65
C GLN A 114 -11.62 -1.12 8.05
N GLY A 115 -11.57 -0.55 9.26
CA GLY A 115 -10.37 0.11 9.79
C GLY A 115 -9.17 -0.83 9.87
N ILE A 116 -9.37 -2.02 10.44
CA ILE A 116 -8.34 -3.06 10.54
C ILE A 116 -7.90 -3.52 9.14
N ILE A 117 -8.85 -3.75 8.22
CA ILE A 117 -8.58 -4.10 6.82
C ILE A 117 -7.65 -3.04 6.20
N GLY A 118 -7.97 -1.76 6.39
CA GLY A 118 -7.17 -0.68 5.84
C GLY A 118 -5.75 -0.64 6.39
N LEU A 119 -5.57 -0.87 7.69
CA LEU A 119 -4.23 -0.97 8.28
C LEU A 119 -3.44 -2.16 7.72
N LEU A 120 -4.08 -3.31 7.57
CA LEU A 120 -3.45 -4.54 7.05
C LEU A 120 -3.14 -4.47 5.55
N VAL A 121 -3.78 -3.56 4.82
CA VAL A 121 -3.49 -3.30 3.40
C VAL A 121 -2.44 -2.19 3.25
N LEU A 122 -2.63 -1.06 3.93
CA LEU A 122 -1.83 0.14 3.73
C LEU A 122 -0.43 0.05 4.35
N LEU A 123 -0.32 -0.44 5.60
CA LEU A 123 0.96 -0.46 6.31
C LEU A 123 1.95 -1.43 5.67
N PRO A 124 1.60 -2.70 5.39
CA PRO A 124 2.55 -3.63 4.81
C PRO A 124 2.97 -3.23 3.40
N ALA A 125 2.08 -2.61 2.61
CA ALA A 125 2.41 -2.12 1.28
C ALA A 125 3.52 -1.05 1.33
N TRP A 126 3.39 -0.06 2.22
CA TRP A 126 4.41 0.98 2.36
C TRP A 126 5.72 0.42 2.91
N VAL A 127 5.67 -0.41 3.96
CA VAL A 127 6.87 -1.01 4.56
C VAL A 127 7.59 -1.92 3.56
N ALA A 128 6.86 -2.71 2.77
CA ALA A 128 7.45 -3.59 1.76
C ALA A 128 8.15 -2.81 0.65
N VAL A 129 7.50 -1.78 0.07
CA VAL A 129 8.10 -0.96 -0.99
C VAL A 129 9.35 -0.25 -0.49
N THR A 130 9.28 0.35 0.69
CA THR A 130 10.36 1.18 1.21
C THR A 130 11.52 0.33 1.77
N GLY A 131 11.22 -0.83 2.37
CA GLY A 131 12.21 -1.82 2.77
C GLY A 131 12.91 -2.49 1.58
N LEU A 132 12.16 -2.82 0.52
CA LEU A 132 12.73 -3.34 -0.72
C LEU A 132 13.61 -2.31 -1.40
N HIS A 133 13.20 -1.04 -1.46
CA HIS A 133 14.04 0.02 -2.04
C HIS A 133 15.32 0.26 -1.24
N ALA A 134 15.26 0.15 0.09
CA ALA A 134 16.40 0.34 0.98
C ALA A 134 17.33 -0.89 1.06
N SER A 135 17.05 -1.98 0.34
CA SER A 135 17.85 -3.20 0.43
C SER A 135 19.25 -3.01 -0.17
N HIS A 136 20.27 -3.45 0.57
CA HIS A 136 21.69 -3.22 0.25
C HIS A 136 22.23 -4.05 -0.94
N ASN A 137 21.40 -4.93 -1.51
CA ASN A 137 21.77 -5.83 -2.60
C ASN A 137 21.74 -5.18 -3.99
N GLY A 138 21.36 -3.89 -4.10
CA GLY A 138 21.29 -3.15 -5.38
C GLY A 138 20.16 -3.59 -6.31
N LEU A 139 19.44 -4.66 -5.96
CA LEU A 139 18.30 -5.20 -6.71
C LEU A 139 16.95 -4.62 -6.25
N GLY A 140 16.94 -3.86 -5.16
CA GLY A 140 15.73 -3.29 -4.54
C GLY A 140 14.84 -2.51 -5.51
N PRO A 141 15.35 -1.43 -6.15
CA PRO A 141 14.59 -0.66 -7.13
C PRO A 141 14.07 -1.51 -8.30
N TRP A 142 14.88 -2.44 -8.81
CA TRP A 142 14.51 -3.33 -9.90
C TRP A 142 13.40 -4.33 -9.53
N GLY A 143 13.36 -4.78 -8.27
CA GLY A 143 12.28 -5.62 -7.76
C GLY A 143 10.94 -4.88 -7.71
N ILE A 144 10.96 -3.60 -7.34
CA ILE A 144 9.77 -2.73 -7.35
C ILE A 144 9.29 -2.52 -8.79
N GLU A 145 10.21 -2.17 -9.70
CA GLU A 145 9.93 -2.03 -11.13
C GLU A 145 9.28 -3.28 -11.72
N TYR A 146 9.84 -4.45 -11.43
CA TYR A 146 9.28 -5.71 -11.89
C TYR A 146 7.84 -5.91 -11.38
N GLY A 147 7.59 -5.67 -10.09
CA GLY A 147 6.25 -5.76 -9.51
C GLY A 147 5.25 -4.80 -10.16
N ILE A 148 5.65 -3.55 -10.40
CA ILE A 148 4.79 -2.54 -11.06
C ILE A 148 4.49 -2.95 -12.50
N ASN A 149 5.48 -3.43 -13.25
CA ASN A 149 5.29 -3.87 -14.62
C ASN A 149 4.37 -5.10 -14.71
N LEU A 150 4.43 -6.03 -13.75
CA LEU A 150 3.46 -7.13 -13.65
C LEU A 150 2.03 -6.61 -13.43
N ILE A 151 1.86 -5.64 -12.53
CA ILE A 151 0.56 -5.04 -12.24
C ILE A 151 0.03 -4.32 -13.49
N TRP A 152 0.85 -3.51 -14.15
CA TRP A 152 0.47 -2.83 -15.39
C TRP A 152 0.13 -3.81 -16.50
N GLY A 153 0.93 -4.87 -16.67
CA GLY A 153 0.67 -5.95 -17.60
C GLY A 153 -0.70 -6.59 -17.38
N ALA A 154 -1.02 -6.94 -16.13
CA ALA A 154 -2.30 -7.52 -15.76
C ALA A 154 -3.51 -6.58 -16.04
N HIS A 155 -3.34 -5.27 -15.90
CA HIS A 155 -4.40 -4.29 -16.20
C HIS A 155 -4.50 -3.91 -17.68
N SER A 156 -3.49 -4.25 -18.49
CA SER A 156 -3.44 -3.96 -19.93
C SER A 156 -4.02 -5.08 -20.81
N GLY A 157 -4.45 -6.19 -20.21
CA GLY A 157 -5.13 -7.28 -20.91
C GLY A 157 -6.55 -6.89 -21.38
N PRO A 158 -7.07 -7.55 -22.44
CA PRO A 158 -8.38 -7.26 -23.04
C PRO A 158 -9.56 -7.53 -22.11
#